data_AF-Q5NX12-F1
#
_entry.id   AF-Q5NX12-F1
#
_cell.length_a   1.000
_cell.length_b   1.000
_cell.length_c   1.000
_cell.angle_alpha   90.00
_cell.angle_beta   90.00
_cell.angle_gamma   90.00
#
_symmetry.space_group_name_H-M   'P 1'
#
loop_
_entity.id
_entity.type
_entity.pdbx_description
1 polymer ?
#
loop_
_entity_poly.entity_id
_entity_poly.type
_entity_poly.pdbx_seq_one_letter_code
_entity_poly.pdbx_strand_id
1 'polypeptide(L)' 'MATLLECLKSLPPDMVMRDLSAVRNEVALVSEHIARLGRDEEGYEVREERRNYGKDKFKVIGLIGGWTIYRQV' A
#
# COMPACT_ATOMS: atom_id res chain seq x y z
N MET A 1 7.29 -15.19 -1.49
CA MET A 1 6.63 -13.96 -1.98
C MET A 1 6.52 -13.01 -0.79
N ALA A 2 6.48 -11.69 -1.00
CA ALA A 2 6.35 -10.77 0.13
C ALA A 2 4.94 -10.84 0.71
N THR A 3 4.87 -10.75 2.04
CA THR A 3 3.61 -10.56 2.77
C THR A 3 3.14 -9.11 2.70
N LEU A 4 1.86 -8.87 2.98
CA LEU A 4 1.32 -7.52 3.08
C LEU A 4 2.02 -6.73 4.21
N LEU A 5 2.28 -7.38 5.35
CA LEU A 5 2.99 -6.75 6.46
C LEU A 5 4.43 -6.36 6.07
N GLU A 6 5.16 -7.23 5.35
CA GLU A 6 6.50 -6.91 4.85
C GLU A 6 6.48 -5.76 3.84
N CYS A 7 5.50 -5.74 2.93
CA CYS A 7 5.32 -4.64 1.99
C CYS A 7 5.08 -3.31 2.74
N LEU A 8 4.20 -3.29 3.74
CA LEU A 8 3.95 -2.10 4.55
C LEU A 8 5.19 -1.68 5.36
N LYS A 9 5.91 -2.62 5.96
CA LYS A 9 7.15 -2.34 6.71
C LYS A 9 8.30 -1.82 5.84
N SER A 10 8.29 -2.13 4.54
CA SER A 10 9.27 -1.60 3.59
C SER A 10 9.06 -0.12 3.23
N LEU A 11 7.91 0.47 3.64
CA LEU A 11 7.56 1.86 3.41
C LEU A 11 7.85 2.73 4.64
N PRO A 12 8.04 4.06 4.45
CA PRO A 12 8.16 4.98 5.57
C PRO A 12 6.91 4.94 6.46
N PRO A 13 7.04 4.83 7.80
CA PRO A 13 5.91 4.66 8.72
C PRO A 13 4.99 5.90 8.81
N ASP A 14 5.51 7.06 8.42
CA ASP A 14 4.86 8.37 8.33
C ASP A 14 4.23 8.62 6.94
N MET A 15 4.41 7.71 5.98
CA MET A 15 3.78 7.80 4.66
C MET A 15 2.28 7.61 4.81
N VAL A 16 1.50 8.53 4.21
CA VAL A 16 0.04 8.42 4.16
C VAL A 16 -0.35 7.53 2.99
N MET A 17 -1.16 6.51 3.27
CA MET A 17 -1.69 5.61 2.26
C MET A 17 -3.21 5.51 2.37
N ARG A 18 -3.85 5.40 1.22
CA ARG A 18 -5.26 5.07 1.06
C ARG A 18 -5.40 3.57 0.88
N ASP A 19 -6.16 2.93 1.75
CA ASP A 19 -6.67 1.57 1.59
C ASP A 19 -7.85 1.59 0.61
N LEU A 20 -7.66 1.00 -0.55
CA LEU A 20 -8.65 0.86 -1.63
C LEU A 20 -9.52 -0.38 -1.48
N SER A 21 -9.14 -1.33 -0.60
CA SER A 21 -9.96 -2.51 -0.28
C SER A 21 -11.01 -2.20 0.78
N ALA A 22 -10.75 -1.20 1.64
CA ALA A 22 -11.69 -0.75 2.64
C ALA A 22 -12.92 -0.09 2.00
N VAL A 23 -14.13 -0.44 2.49
CA VAL A 23 -15.43 0.08 2.00
C VAL A 23 -15.47 1.62 1.95
N ARG A 24 -14.71 2.30 2.81
CA ARG A 24 -14.69 3.77 2.93
C ARG A 24 -13.46 4.45 2.31
N ASN A 25 -12.61 3.72 1.59
CA ASN A 25 -11.35 4.26 1.06
C ASN A 25 -10.52 4.94 2.17
N GLU A 26 -10.24 4.21 3.24
CA GLU A 26 -9.64 4.76 4.44
C GLU A 26 -8.23 5.31 4.18
N VAL A 27 -7.95 6.52 4.65
CA VAL A 27 -6.65 7.17 4.53
C VAL A 27 -6.03 7.24 5.93
N ALA A 28 -4.86 6.61 6.08
CA ALA A 28 -4.15 6.54 7.35
C ALA A 28 -2.64 6.43 7.09
N LEU A 29 -1.84 6.58 8.15
CA LEU A 29 -0.40 6.36 8.07
C LEU A 29 -0.08 4.88 7.87
N VAL A 30 1.04 4.56 7.23
CA VAL A 30 1.54 3.17 7.12
C VAL A 30 1.62 2.50 8.50
N SER A 31 2.08 3.21 9.52
CA SER A 31 2.12 2.71 10.90
C SER A 31 0.74 2.36 11.46
N GLU A 32 -0.29 3.13 11.14
CA GLU A 32 -1.68 2.85 11.54
C GLU A 32 -2.25 1.65 10.78
N HIS A 33 -1.96 1.53 9.48
CA HIS A 33 -2.35 0.37 8.67
C HIS A 33 -1.71 -0.91 9.20
N ILE A 34 -0.42 -0.88 9.56
CA ILE A 34 0.28 -2.01 10.20
C ILE A 34 -0.40 -2.39 11.52
N ALA A 35 -0.76 -1.42 12.36
CA ALA A 35 -1.40 -1.69 13.64
C ALA A 35 -2.82 -2.27 13.51
N ARG A 36 -3.53 -1.93 12.43
CA ARG A 36 -4.88 -2.43 12.13
C ARG A 36 -4.88 -3.74 11.35
N LEU A 37 -3.73 -4.14 10.80
CA LEU A 37 -3.60 -5.35 10.02
C LEU A 37 -3.84 -6.58 10.89
N GLY A 38 -5.04 -7.14 10.80
CA GLY A 38 -5.44 -8.31 11.59
C GLY A 38 -4.99 -9.65 11.00
N ARG A 39 -4.64 -9.70 9.70
CA ARG A 39 -4.19 -10.90 9.00
C ARG A 39 -3.00 -10.56 8.13
N ASP A 40 -1.97 -11.38 8.21
CA ASP A 40 -0.83 -11.30 7.32
C ASP A 40 -1.00 -12.29 6.18
N GLU A 41 -1.09 -11.78 4.97
CA GLU A 41 -1.31 -12.55 3.76
C GLU A 41 -0.12 -12.42 2.82
N GLU A 42 0.26 -13.52 2.18
CA GLU A 42 1.29 -13.54 1.14
C GLU A 42 0.73 -13.12 -0.23
N GLY A 43 1.63 -12.75 -1.15
CA GLY A 43 1.26 -12.48 -2.55
C GLY A 43 1.12 -11.00 -2.89
N TYR A 44 1.76 -10.15 -2.10
CA TYR A 44 1.76 -8.70 -2.31
C TYR A 44 3.09 -8.23 -2.88
N GLU A 45 3.05 -7.08 -3.55
CA GLU A 45 4.22 -6.39 -4.04
C GLU A 45 4.06 -4.87 -3.89
N VAL A 46 5.19 -4.20 -3.65
CA VAL A 46 5.29 -2.73 -3.70
C VAL A 46 5.66 -2.33 -5.13
N ARG A 47 4.88 -1.45 -5.72
CA ARG A 47 5.10 -0.90 -7.07
C ARG A 47 5.17 0.62 -7.04
N GLU A 48 5.84 1.20 -8.01
CA GLU A 48 5.83 2.65 -8.25
C GLU A 48 4.86 2.95 -9.40
N GLU A 49 3.79 3.68 -9.12
CA GLU A 49 2.93 4.25 -10.13
C GLU A 49 3.40 5.66 -10.49
N ARG A 50 3.30 5.97 -11.78
CA ARG A 50 3.64 7.28 -12.33
C ARG A 50 2.40 7.95 -12.89
N ARG A 51 2.15 9.19 -12.48
CA ARG A 51 1.10 10.04 -13.05
C ARG A 51 1.70 11.29 -13.65
N ASN A 52 0.88 12.05 -14.39
CA ASN A 52 1.28 13.32 -15.01
C ASN A 52 2.57 13.19 -15.82
N TYR A 53 2.62 12.17 -16.71
CA TYR A 53 3.78 11.87 -17.56
C TYR A 53 5.07 11.62 -16.76
N GLY A 54 4.96 11.02 -15.57
CA GLY A 54 6.11 10.69 -14.72
C GLY A 54 6.59 11.83 -13.81
N LYS A 55 5.89 12.97 -13.80
CA LYS A 55 6.14 14.05 -12.85
C LYS A 55 5.82 13.62 -11.42
N ASP A 56 4.74 12.89 -11.24
CA ASP A 56 4.34 12.42 -9.93
C ASP A 56 4.59 10.93 -9.81
N LYS A 57 5.33 10.56 -8.77
CA LYS A 57 5.66 9.17 -8.42
C LYS A 57 4.97 8.84 -7.12
N PHE A 58 4.19 7.77 -7.12
CA PHE A 58 3.46 7.29 -5.97
C PHE A 58 3.81 5.83 -5.71
N LYS A 59 4.03 5.48 -4.46
CA LYS A 59 4.15 4.07 -4.06
C LYS A 59 2.77 3.46 -3.89
N VAL A 60 2.62 2.24 -4.37
CA VAL A 60 1.39 1.45 -4.23
C VAL A 60 1.73 0.05 -3.77
N ILE A 61 0.83 -0.58 -3.02
CA ILE A 61 0.89 -2.00 -2.67
C ILE A 61 -0.28 -2.68 -3.35
N GLY A 62 -0.04 -3.79 -4.04
CA GLY A 62 -1.09 -4.57 -4.68
C GLY A 62 -0.74 -6.04 -4.73
N LEU A 63 -1.73 -6.87 -5.05
CA LEU A 63 -1.52 -8.30 -5.31
C LEU A 63 -0.61 -8.49 -6.51
N ILE A 64 0.32 -9.43 -6.46
CA ILE A 64 1.27 -9.68 -7.56
C ILE A 64 0.53 -9.86 -8.88
N GLY A 65 0.79 -8.98 -9.86
CA GLY A 65 0.10 -9.00 -11.17
C GLY A 65 -1.40 -8.68 -11.13
N GLY A 66 -1.92 -8.27 -9.97
CA GLY A 66 -3.32 -7.99 -9.70
C GLY A 66 -3.59 -6.56 -9.27
N TRP A 67 -4.66 -6.42 -8.49
CA TRP A 67 -5.27 -5.15 -8.09
C TRP A 67 -4.46 -4.42 -7.02
N THR A 68 -4.52 -3.10 -7.04
CA THR A 68 -3.91 -2.23 -6.03
C THR A 68 -4.79 -2.16 -4.78
N ILE A 69 -4.19 -2.40 -3.63
CA ILE A 69 -4.85 -2.40 -2.31
C ILE A 69 -4.51 -1.13 -1.54
N TYR A 70 -3.24 -0.71 -1.52
CA TYR A 70 -2.84 0.56 -0.92
C TYR A 70 -2.25 1.50 -1.96
N ARG A 71 -2.59 2.78 -1.88
CA ARG A 71 -2.02 3.83 -2.73
C ARG A 71 -1.57 5.02 -1.91
N GLN A 72 -0.35 5.48 -2.13
CA GLN A 72 0.15 6.73 -1.55
C GLN A 72 -0.73 7.92 -1.97
N VAL A 73 -1.02 8.79 -1.00
CA VAL A 73 -1.75 10.05 -1.18
C VAL A 73 -0.78 11.22 -1.28
#